data_AF-A0A4Q5VG48-F1
#
_entry.id   AF-A0A4Q5VG48-F1
#
_cell.length_a   1.000
_cell.length_b   1.000
_cell.length_c   1.000
_cell.angle_alpha   90.00
_cell.angle_beta   90.00
_cell.angle_gamma   90.00
#
_symmetry.space_group_name_H-M   'P 1'
#
loop_
_entity.id
_entity.type
_entity.pdbx_description
1 polymer ?
#
loop_
_entity_poly.entity_id
_entity_poly.type
_entity_poly.pdbx_seq_one_letter_code
_entity_poly.pdbx_strand_id
1 'polypeptide(L)'
;MRTMKYLFICICAIFLNSCESNKNTLKNISVLSGTDTAIVGISLDEKGYPQHTVGRIDVKPGQKILFAGPEKFSIFFKNGISPYNDTDFRDLPGLNRESLQKKRVELTSINGIVLIVIPKDFFERPENKGKPYIDYYYGINVNGLEIDPPFRVIPI
;
A
#
# COMPACT_ATOMS: atom_id res chain seq x y z
N MET A 1 -14.50 54.56 -47.46
CA MET A 1 -15.15 53.63 -46.53
C MET A 1 -14.52 52.25 -46.63
N ARG A 2 -13.47 51.98 -45.84
CA ARG A 2 -12.84 50.65 -45.73
C ARG A 2 -12.02 50.64 -44.45
N THR A 3 -12.53 49.99 -43.40
CA THR A 3 -11.80 49.44 -42.23
C THR A 3 -12.78 49.08 -41.13
N MET A 4 -13.28 47.84 -41.11
CA MET A 4 -13.78 47.16 -39.90
C MET A 4 -14.07 45.70 -40.27
N LYS A 5 -13.05 44.83 -40.19
CA LYS A 5 -13.24 43.37 -40.32
C LYS A 5 -12.36 42.51 -39.40
N TYR A 6 -11.56 43.10 -38.52
CA TYR A 6 -10.60 42.33 -37.69
C TYR A 6 -10.72 42.68 -36.20
N LEU A 7 -11.92 42.58 -35.65
CA LEU A 7 -12.14 42.72 -34.20
C LEU A 7 -13.08 41.61 -33.69
N PHE A 8 -12.80 40.35 -34.02
CA PHE A 8 -13.61 39.24 -33.51
C PHE A 8 -12.84 37.91 -33.38
N ILE A 9 -11.50 37.97 -33.24
CA ILE A 9 -10.66 36.77 -33.07
C ILE A 9 -9.62 37.05 -31.98
N CYS A 10 -10.03 37.21 -30.73
CA CYS A 10 -9.09 37.24 -29.59
C CYS A 10 -9.68 36.75 -28.26
N ILE A 11 -10.98 36.40 -28.18
CA ILE A 11 -11.63 36.10 -26.88
C ILE A 11 -11.82 34.58 -26.63
N CYS A 12 -11.46 33.70 -27.57
CA CYS A 12 -11.58 32.25 -27.36
C CYS A 12 -10.32 31.57 -26.78
N ALA A 13 -9.27 32.32 -26.42
CA ALA A 13 -7.97 31.76 -26.04
C ALA A 13 -7.66 31.77 -24.52
N ILE A 14 -8.64 32.01 -23.64
CA ILE A 14 -8.35 32.24 -22.20
C ILE A 14 -8.83 31.09 -21.28
N PHE A 15 -9.48 30.04 -21.78
CA PHE A 15 -10.00 28.96 -20.92
C PHE A 15 -9.39 27.57 -21.16
N LEU A 16 -8.14 27.50 -21.60
CA LEU A 16 -7.30 26.33 -21.36
C LEU A 16 -6.49 26.58 -20.09
N ASN A 17 -7.18 26.70 -18.96
CA ASN A 17 -6.54 26.52 -17.66
C ASN A 17 -6.03 25.08 -17.66
N SER A 18 -4.71 24.97 -17.77
CA SER A 18 -3.93 23.78 -17.50
C SER A 18 -4.48 23.09 -16.27
N CYS A 19 -5.20 21.98 -16.48
CA CYS A 19 -5.35 20.97 -15.45
C CYS A 19 -3.98 20.31 -15.33
N GLU A 20 -3.06 21.00 -14.66
CA GLU A 20 -1.77 20.47 -14.29
C GLU A 20 -2.05 19.46 -13.17
N SER A 21 -2.31 18.22 -13.61
CA SER A 21 -2.36 17.07 -12.72
C SER A 21 -1.02 17.03 -11.99
N ASN A 22 -1.04 17.54 -10.76
CA ASN A 22 0.09 17.49 -9.86
C ASN A 22 0.33 16.02 -9.55
N LYS A 23 1.17 15.37 -10.37
CA LYS A 23 1.56 13.98 -10.22
C LYS A 23 2.43 13.89 -8.98
N ASN A 24 1.79 13.87 -7.81
CA ASN A 24 2.41 13.43 -6.58
C ASN A 24 2.93 12.02 -6.82
N THR A 25 4.21 11.92 -7.17
CA THR A 25 4.86 10.65 -7.41
C THR A 25 5.06 10.03 -6.04
N LEU A 26 4.20 9.07 -5.71
CA LEU A 26 4.24 8.38 -4.42
C LEU A 26 5.61 7.73 -4.25
N LYS A 27 6.24 7.98 -3.09
CA LYS A 27 7.59 7.49 -2.80
C LYS A 27 7.54 6.00 -2.46
N ASN A 28 8.45 5.21 -3.03
CA ASN A 28 8.65 3.83 -2.59
C ASN A 28 9.30 3.80 -1.21
N ILE A 29 8.84 2.88 -0.37
CA ILE A 29 9.34 2.66 0.98
C ILE A 29 10.21 1.41 0.99
N SER A 30 11.37 1.54 1.61
CA SER A 30 12.26 0.44 1.98
C SER A 30 12.47 0.46 3.49
N VAL A 31 13.15 -0.55 4.02
CA VAL A 31 13.51 -0.60 5.44
C VAL A 31 14.35 0.60 5.86
N LEU A 32 14.17 1.05 7.11
CA LEU A 32 14.97 2.13 7.67
C LEU A 32 16.42 1.66 7.88
N SER A 33 17.37 2.54 7.57
CA SER A 33 18.80 2.27 7.74
C SER A 33 19.11 1.88 9.19
N GLY A 34 19.89 0.80 9.36
CA GLY A 34 20.21 0.25 10.68
C GLY A 34 19.11 -0.62 11.30
N THR A 35 18.03 -0.90 10.57
CA THR A 35 16.91 -1.73 11.05
C THR A 35 16.51 -2.80 10.02
N ASP A 36 15.67 -3.74 10.43
CA ASP A 36 15.00 -4.71 9.58
C ASP A 36 13.56 -4.29 9.21
N THR A 37 13.17 -3.04 9.49
CA THR A 37 11.75 -2.62 9.50
C THR A 37 11.49 -1.48 8.53
N ALA A 38 10.51 -1.66 7.65
CA ALA A 38 9.90 -0.61 6.85
C ALA A 38 8.71 -0.02 7.62
N ILE A 39 8.58 1.31 7.67
CA ILE A 39 7.47 1.98 8.37
C ILE A 39 6.52 2.59 7.34
N VAL A 40 5.23 2.32 7.49
CA VAL A 40 4.17 2.80 6.61
C VAL A 40 3.17 3.58 7.46
N GLY A 41 3.03 4.87 7.18
CA GLY A 41 2.05 5.74 7.83
C GLY A 41 0.72 5.72 7.07
N ILE A 42 -0.36 5.43 7.79
CA ILE A 42 -1.74 5.54 7.30
C ILE A 42 -2.32 6.83 7.87
N SER A 43 -2.53 7.83 7.03
CA SER A 43 -3.17 9.10 7.41
C SER A 43 -4.61 9.15 6.91
N LEU A 44 -5.44 9.88 7.66
CA LEU A 44 -6.78 10.24 7.26
C LEU A 44 -6.82 11.73 6.88
N ASP A 45 -7.67 12.09 5.93
CA ASP A 45 -8.01 13.49 5.67
C ASP A 45 -9.03 14.03 6.70
N GLU A 46 -9.39 15.31 6.57
CA GLU A 46 -10.36 15.99 7.46
C GLU A 46 -11.74 15.34 7.48
N LYS A 47 -12.09 14.56 6.44
CA LYS A 47 -13.37 13.86 6.31
C LYS A 47 -13.27 12.40 6.76
N GLY A 48 -12.08 11.95 7.20
CA GLY A 48 -11.83 10.59 7.66
C GLY A 48 -11.52 9.58 6.54
N TYR A 49 -11.23 10.04 5.32
CA TYR A 49 -10.82 9.17 4.21
C TYR A 49 -9.33 8.83 4.30
N PRO A 50 -8.94 7.56 4.08
CA PRO A 50 -7.54 7.16 4.05
C PRO A 50 -6.83 7.79 2.84
N GLN A 51 -5.63 8.31 3.06
CA GLN A 51 -4.81 8.90 2.02
C GLN A 51 -3.77 7.89 1.51
N HIS A 52 -3.57 7.86 0.18
CA HIS A 52 -2.47 7.13 -0.43
C HIS A 52 -1.16 7.88 -0.19
N THR A 53 -0.38 7.43 0.80
CA THR A 53 0.88 8.07 1.20
C THR A 53 2.11 7.38 0.60
N VAL A 54 1.97 6.17 0.06
CA VAL A 54 3.10 5.30 -0.30
C VAL A 54 2.95 4.70 -1.69
N GLY A 55 4.06 4.63 -2.42
CA GLY A 55 4.10 4.15 -3.80
C GLY A 55 4.15 2.64 -3.88
N ARG A 56 5.20 2.03 -3.35
CA ARG A 56 5.39 0.58 -3.19
C ARG A 56 6.26 0.30 -1.98
N ILE A 57 6.03 -0.81 -1.30
CA ILE A 57 6.90 -1.27 -0.22
C ILE A 57 7.78 -2.40 -0.73
N ASP A 58 9.11 -2.22 -0.66
CA ASP A 58 10.09 -3.23 -1.05
C ASP A 58 10.80 -3.76 0.21
N VAL A 59 10.67 -5.07 0.48
CA VAL A 59 11.30 -5.75 1.62
C VAL A 59 11.89 -7.11 1.22
N LYS A 60 12.76 -7.65 2.06
CA LYS A 60 13.44 -8.95 1.92
C LYS A 60 12.93 -9.98 2.94
N PRO A 61 13.17 -11.28 2.73
CA PRO A 61 12.97 -12.30 3.77
C PRO A 61 13.60 -11.91 5.11
N GLY A 62 12.87 -12.15 6.20
CA GLY A 62 13.28 -11.78 7.56
C GLY A 62 13.04 -10.32 7.95
N GLN A 63 12.68 -9.44 7.01
CA GLN A 63 12.35 -8.04 7.30
C GLN A 63 10.89 -7.88 7.72
N LYS A 64 10.57 -6.72 8.30
CA LYS A 64 9.27 -6.38 8.85
C LYS A 64 8.69 -5.16 8.18
N ILE A 65 7.37 -5.07 8.17
CA ILE A 65 6.62 -3.88 7.80
C ILE A 65 5.75 -3.50 8.99
N LEU A 66 5.98 -2.30 9.52
CA LEU A 66 5.18 -1.72 10.59
C LEU A 66 4.25 -0.68 9.98
N PHE A 67 2.96 -0.95 10.02
CA PHE A 67 1.93 -0.01 9.65
C PHE A 67 1.47 0.73 10.90
N ALA A 68 1.53 2.06 10.87
CA ALA A 68 1.09 2.93 11.95
C ALA A 68 -0.03 3.83 11.43
N GLY A 69 -1.16 3.88 12.13
CA GLY A 69 -2.35 4.58 11.65
C GLY A 69 -3.34 4.93 12.76
N PRO A 70 -4.61 5.14 12.40
CA PRO A 70 -5.70 5.32 13.36
C PRO A 70 -5.82 4.14 14.33
N GLU A 71 -6.54 4.31 15.43
CA GLU A 71 -6.70 3.26 16.44
C GLU A 71 -7.20 1.94 15.85
N LYS A 72 -8.15 2.02 14.90
CA LYS A 72 -8.80 0.88 14.26
C LYS A 72 -8.58 0.90 12.75
N PHE A 73 -7.83 -0.08 12.26
CA PHE A 73 -7.75 -0.44 10.85
C PHE A 73 -7.40 -1.93 10.71
N SER A 74 -7.50 -2.47 9.50
CA SER A 74 -6.99 -3.80 9.19
C SER A 74 -6.22 -3.82 7.90
N ILE A 75 -5.31 -4.80 7.79
CA ILE A 75 -4.57 -5.12 6.58
C ILE A 75 -4.98 -6.51 6.17
N PHE A 76 -5.30 -6.70 4.90
CA PHE A 76 -5.67 -8.01 4.41
C PHE A 76 -5.04 -8.32 3.06
N PHE A 77 -4.75 -9.59 2.86
CA PHE A 77 -4.18 -10.08 1.62
C PHE A 77 -5.28 -10.50 0.64
N LYS A 78 -5.25 -9.93 -0.56
CA LYS A 78 -6.24 -10.22 -1.61
C LYS A 78 -6.01 -11.61 -2.18
N ASN A 79 -7.10 -12.23 -2.65
CA ASN A 79 -7.09 -13.56 -3.27
C ASN A 79 -6.52 -14.70 -2.38
N GLY A 80 -6.41 -14.48 -1.07
CA GLY A 80 -5.82 -15.45 -0.14
C GLY A 80 -4.32 -15.67 -0.29
N ILE A 81 -3.63 -14.84 -1.09
CA ILE A 81 -2.19 -14.95 -1.33
C ILE A 81 -1.46 -14.05 -0.33
N SER A 82 -0.79 -14.65 0.65
CA SER A 82 -0.07 -13.93 1.71
C SER A 82 1.40 -14.39 1.79
N PRO A 83 2.29 -13.65 2.49
CA PRO A 83 3.66 -14.10 2.71
C PRO A 83 3.77 -15.27 3.69
N TYR A 84 2.64 -15.68 4.28
CA TYR A 84 2.56 -16.66 5.36
C TYR A 84 2.01 -18.00 4.87
N ASN A 85 2.50 -19.08 5.48
CA ASN A 85 1.94 -20.42 5.40
C ASN A 85 1.16 -20.76 6.69
N ASP A 86 0.59 -21.97 6.75
CA ASP A 86 -0.23 -22.42 7.89
C ASP A 86 0.53 -22.43 9.23
N THR A 87 1.85 -22.64 9.20
CA THR A 87 2.68 -22.62 10.42
C THR A 87 2.97 -21.21 10.90
N ASP A 88 3.08 -20.25 9.98
CA ASP A 88 3.37 -18.84 10.29
C ASP A 88 2.21 -18.17 11.04
N PHE A 89 0.96 -18.61 10.83
CA PHE A 89 -0.23 -17.97 11.40
C PHE A 89 -0.32 -18.04 12.94
N ARG A 90 0.39 -18.97 13.58
CA ARG A 90 0.28 -19.18 15.03
C ARG A 90 0.70 -17.96 15.85
N ASP A 91 1.68 -17.22 15.33
CA ASP A 91 2.37 -16.16 16.06
C ASP A 91 2.12 -14.76 15.48
N LEU A 92 1.14 -14.60 14.58
CA LEU A 92 0.84 -13.31 13.97
C LEU A 92 0.00 -12.42 14.89
N PRO A 93 0.53 -11.29 15.38
CA PRO A 93 -0.24 -10.36 16.19
C PRO A 93 -1.36 -9.74 15.35
N GLY A 94 -2.54 -9.61 15.96
CA GLY A 94 -3.71 -9.00 15.31
C GLY A 94 -4.38 -9.89 14.27
N LEU A 95 -3.95 -11.14 14.07
CA LEU A 95 -4.58 -12.06 13.12
C LEU A 95 -6.04 -12.34 13.48
N ASN A 96 -6.94 -12.03 12.55
CA ASN A 96 -8.33 -12.43 12.62
C ASN A 96 -8.49 -13.91 12.21
N ARG A 97 -8.68 -14.81 13.17
CA ARG A 97 -8.79 -16.26 12.88
C ARG A 97 -10.02 -16.62 12.06
N GLU A 98 -11.10 -15.84 12.12
CA GLU A 98 -12.29 -16.06 11.29
C GLU A 98 -12.01 -15.78 9.82
N SER A 99 -11.07 -14.86 9.52
CA SER A 99 -10.71 -14.54 8.14
C SER A 99 -10.04 -15.74 7.45
N LEU A 100 -9.29 -16.56 8.20
CA LEU A 100 -8.64 -17.76 7.66
C LEU A 100 -9.67 -18.78 7.14
N GLN A 101 -10.83 -18.91 7.78
CA GLN A 101 -11.91 -19.78 7.29
C GLN A 101 -12.44 -19.31 5.92
N LYS A 102 -12.34 -18.01 5.65
CA LYS A 102 -12.68 -17.37 4.37
C LYS A 102 -11.51 -17.33 3.39
N LYS A 103 -10.43 -18.07 3.65
CA LYS A 103 -9.18 -18.07 2.87
C LYS A 103 -8.61 -16.67 2.67
N ARG A 104 -8.71 -15.83 3.70
CA ARG A 104 -8.22 -14.45 3.71
C ARG A 104 -7.36 -14.26 4.94
N VAL A 105 -6.15 -13.75 4.78
CA VAL A 105 -5.33 -13.35 5.92
C VAL A 105 -5.65 -11.88 6.20
N GLU A 106 -6.19 -11.59 7.38
CA GLU A 106 -6.49 -10.24 7.84
C GLU A 106 -5.86 -10.00 9.21
N LEU A 107 -5.12 -8.90 9.32
CA LEU A 107 -4.45 -8.45 10.53
C LEU A 107 -5.10 -7.13 10.98
N THR A 108 -5.71 -7.12 12.15
CA THR A 108 -6.32 -5.93 12.75
C THR A 108 -5.31 -5.19 13.62
N SER A 109 -5.41 -3.87 13.63
CA SER A 109 -4.55 -3.01 14.44
C SER A 109 -4.69 -3.30 15.94
N ILE A 110 -3.56 -3.31 16.62
CA ILE A 110 -3.47 -3.30 18.08
C ILE A 110 -2.83 -1.95 18.45
N ASN A 111 -3.60 -1.08 19.12
CA ASN A 111 -3.17 0.29 19.46
C ASN A 111 -2.66 1.09 18.25
N GLY A 112 -3.37 1.01 17.13
CA GLY A 112 -3.00 1.70 15.89
C GLY A 112 -1.76 1.16 15.18
N ILE A 113 -1.34 -0.08 15.48
CA ILE A 113 -0.19 -0.73 14.85
C ILE A 113 -0.59 -2.08 14.26
N VAL A 114 -0.15 -2.36 13.04
CA VAL A 114 -0.12 -3.71 12.43
C VAL A 114 1.32 -4.05 12.06
N LEU A 115 1.78 -5.23 12.45
CA LEU A 115 3.11 -5.73 12.11
C LEU A 115 2.99 -6.90 11.14
N ILE A 116 3.63 -6.77 9.98
CA ILE A 116 3.83 -7.85 9.02
C ILE A 116 5.29 -8.28 9.09
N VAL A 117 5.55 -9.58 9.19
CA VAL A 117 6.90 -10.16 9.21
C VAL A 117 7.06 -11.04 8.00
N ILE A 118 8.10 -10.80 7.18
CA ILE A 118 8.38 -11.68 6.04
C ILE A 118 9.18 -12.86 6.58
N PRO A 119 8.73 -14.12 6.41
CA PRO A 119 9.47 -15.28 6.88
C PRO A 119 10.88 -15.35 6.28
N LYS A 120 11.86 -15.85 7.03
CA LYS A 120 13.26 -15.94 6.57
C LYS A 120 13.43 -16.96 5.45
N ASP A 121 12.67 -18.04 5.51
CA ASP A 121 12.62 -19.13 4.54
C ASP A 121 11.78 -18.77 3.29
N PHE A 122 11.28 -17.54 3.17
CA PHE A 122 10.27 -17.16 2.19
C PHE A 122 10.60 -17.57 0.73
N PHE A 123 11.84 -17.36 0.26
CA PHE A 123 12.29 -17.78 -1.09
C PHE A 123 12.83 -19.22 -1.16
N GLU A 124 13.01 -19.89 -0.01
CA GLU A 124 13.38 -21.30 0.04
C GLU A 124 12.16 -22.20 -0.24
N ARG A 125 10.95 -21.66 -0.04
CA ARG A 125 9.68 -22.34 -0.31
C ARG A 125 9.53 -22.69 -1.79
N PRO A 126 9.04 -23.90 -2.13
CA PRO A 126 8.90 -24.35 -3.52
C PRO A 126 8.12 -23.38 -4.42
N GLU A 127 7.07 -22.76 -3.90
CA GLU A 127 6.20 -21.81 -4.62
C GLU A 127 6.90 -20.49 -4.96
N ASN A 128 8.00 -20.15 -4.27
CA ASN A 128 8.69 -18.87 -4.38
C ASN A 128 10.08 -18.99 -4.99
N LYS A 129 10.66 -20.20 -4.95
CA LYS A 129 12.02 -20.47 -5.39
C LYS A 129 12.26 -20.05 -6.85
N GLY A 130 13.38 -19.37 -7.09
CA GLY A 130 13.81 -18.94 -8.42
C GLY A 130 13.09 -17.71 -8.98
N LYS A 131 12.12 -17.13 -8.25
CA LYS A 131 11.46 -15.89 -8.66
C LYS A 131 12.34 -14.67 -8.35
N PRO A 132 12.44 -13.67 -9.25
CA PRO A 132 13.25 -12.47 -9.01
C PRO A 132 12.62 -11.52 -7.99
N TYR A 133 11.30 -11.62 -7.80
CA TYR A 133 10.51 -10.93 -6.79
C TYR A 133 9.11 -11.55 -6.74
N ILE A 134 8.35 -11.24 -5.68
CA ILE A 134 6.94 -11.60 -5.56
C ILE A 134 6.16 -10.36 -5.17
N ASP A 135 5.15 -10.02 -5.96
CA ASP A 135 4.20 -8.95 -5.66
C ASP A 135 2.99 -9.50 -4.91
N TYR A 136 2.62 -8.80 -3.85
CA TYR A 136 1.42 -9.05 -3.08
C TYR A 136 0.46 -7.88 -3.22
N TYR A 137 -0.78 -8.22 -3.54
CA TYR A 137 -1.89 -7.29 -3.49
C TYR A 137 -2.51 -7.39 -2.10
N TYR A 138 -2.42 -6.31 -1.34
CA TYR A 138 -3.07 -6.19 -0.04
C TYR A 138 -3.96 -4.95 -0.04
N GLY A 139 -4.97 -4.97 0.80
CA GLY A 139 -5.81 -3.82 1.08
C GLY A 139 -5.65 -3.39 2.53
N ILE A 140 -5.72 -2.09 2.78
CA ILE A 140 -5.85 -1.50 4.11
C ILE A 140 -7.29 -1.02 4.23
N ASN A 141 -8.03 -1.58 5.19
CA ASN A 141 -9.38 -1.13 5.51
C ASN A 141 -9.33 -0.16 6.68
N VAL A 142 -9.82 1.07 6.46
CA VAL A 142 -10.00 2.08 7.49
C VAL A 142 -11.39 2.69 7.33
N ASN A 143 -12.21 2.68 8.37
CA ASN A 143 -13.58 3.21 8.33
C ASN A 143 -14.45 2.63 7.18
N GLY A 144 -14.22 1.37 6.78
CA GLY A 144 -14.94 0.74 5.67
C GLY A 144 -14.44 1.14 4.28
N LEU A 145 -13.40 1.97 4.21
CA LEU A 145 -12.75 2.40 2.98
C LEU A 145 -11.45 1.64 2.77
N GLU A 146 -11.18 1.28 1.52
CA GLU A 146 -10.05 0.44 1.14
C GLU A 146 -9.01 1.24 0.35
N ILE A 147 -7.74 1.10 0.73
CA ILE A 147 -6.59 1.56 -0.05
C ILE A 147 -5.67 0.39 -0.36
N ASP A 148 -5.07 0.40 -1.54
CA ASP A 148 -4.32 -0.74 -2.09
C ASP A 148 -2.90 -0.36 -2.51
N PRO A 149 -1.98 -0.14 -1.55
CA PRO A 149 -0.60 0.07 -1.93
C PRO A 149 0.00 -1.26 -2.44
N PRO A 150 0.87 -1.25 -3.45
CA PRO A 150 1.60 -2.44 -3.84
C PRO A 150 2.69 -2.80 -2.81
N PHE A 151 2.88 -4.09 -2.56
CA PHE A 151 3.92 -4.65 -1.70
C PHE A 151 4.70 -5.71 -2.47
N ARG A 152 6.03 -5.65 -2.38
CA ARG A 152 6.95 -6.54 -3.08
C ARG A 152 7.96 -7.14 -2.11
N VAL A 153 8.13 -8.45 -2.22
CA VAL A 153 9.25 -9.17 -1.58
C VAL A 153 10.33 -9.42 -2.63
N ILE A 154 11.56 -9.01 -2.34
CA ILE A 154 12.75 -9.23 -3.18
C ILE A 154 13.73 -10.20 -2.51
N PRO A 155 14.47 -11.02 -3.28
CA PRO A 155 15.52 -11.89 -2.74
C PRO A 155 16.60 -11.11 -1.99
N ILE A 156 17.35 -11.83 -1.13
CA ILE A 156 18.49 -11.27 -0.38
C ILE A 156 19.64 -10.95 -1.33
#